data_AF-A0A0N1GB00-F1
#
_entry.id   AF-A0A0N1GB00-F1
#
_cell.length_a   1.000
_cell.length_b   1.000
_cell.length_c   1.000
_cell.angle_alpha   90.00
_cell.angle_beta   90.00
_cell.angle_gamma   90.00
#
_symmetry.space_group_name_H-M   'P 1'
#
loop_
_entity.id
_entity.type
_entity.pdbx_description
1 polymer ?
#
loop_
_entity_poly.entity_id
_entity_poly.type
_entity_poly.pdbx_seq_one_letter_code
_entity_poly.pdbx_strand_id
1 'polypeptide(L)'
;MTVSSSPAFSAPPTAMIMSSTAAIGVYFASLPGQYVEETSRVPAGVREVRSGAITAGPHNLVVDVWLRDLRDVHAFEAHLSRKLPRPTVADRSVVLRTVKHMGRLLDHDGRGIAVVPLRHPQFHRAAAPAVTP
;
A
#
# COMPACT_ATOMS: atom_id res chain seq x y z
N MET A 1 -3.51 1.38 33.57
CA MET A 1 -2.50 0.97 32.57
C MET A 1 -2.94 1.55 31.24
N THR A 2 -2.19 2.55 30.76
CA THR A 2 -2.59 3.51 29.72
C THR A 2 -2.74 2.85 28.35
N VAL A 3 -3.94 2.98 27.78
CA VAL A 3 -4.24 2.60 26.39
C VAL A 3 -3.48 3.57 25.49
N SER A 4 -2.38 3.10 24.90
CA SER A 4 -1.67 3.85 23.86
C SER A 4 -2.59 3.91 22.64
N SER A 5 -3.16 5.10 22.43
CA SER A 5 -3.90 5.46 21.23
C SER A 5 -3.03 5.17 20.01
N SER A 6 -3.44 4.16 19.24
CA SER A 6 -2.99 3.96 17.87
C SER A 6 -3.13 5.30 17.14
N PRO A 7 -2.10 5.81 16.45
CA PRO A 7 -2.30 7.03 15.70
C PRO A 7 -3.36 6.72 14.66
N ALA A 8 -4.49 7.41 14.77
CA ALA A 8 -5.43 7.57 13.69
C ALA A 8 -4.61 7.72 12.41
N PHE A 9 -4.86 6.84 11.44
CA PHE A 9 -4.32 6.95 10.10
C PHE A 9 -4.64 8.37 9.63
N SER A 10 -3.67 9.26 9.79
CA SER A 10 -3.82 10.69 9.55
C SER A 10 -3.99 10.79 8.05
N ALA A 11 -5.23 10.92 7.62
CA ALA A 11 -5.54 11.18 6.23
C ALA A 11 -4.70 12.41 5.84
N PRO A 12 -3.78 12.29 4.87
CA PRO A 12 -3.07 13.47 4.39
C PRO A 12 -4.13 14.50 3.93
N PRO A 13 -3.83 15.81 4.02
CA PRO A 13 -4.78 16.89 3.75
C PRO A 13 -5.11 16.96 2.26
N THR A 14 -5.88 16.00 1.79
CA THR A 14 -6.46 15.92 0.46
C THR A 14 -7.51 14.83 0.57
N ALA A 15 -8.75 15.22 0.89
CA ALA A 15 -9.89 14.52 0.29
C ALA A 15 -9.70 14.67 -1.23
N MET A 16 -8.84 13.82 -1.79
CA MET A 16 -8.41 13.90 -3.18
C MET A 16 -9.62 13.45 -3.97
N ILE A 17 -10.30 14.43 -4.57
CA ILE A 17 -11.02 14.20 -5.82
C ILE A 17 -10.01 13.41 -6.65
N MET A 18 -10.31 12.16 -7.00
CA MET A 18 -9.53 11.38 -7.98
C MET A 18 -9.73 12.01 -9.35
N SER A 19 -9.40 13.29 -9.45
CA SER A 19 -9.39 14.09 -10.65
C SER A 19 -8.52 13.33 -11.64
N SER A 20 -9.05 13.21 -12.84
CA SER A 20 -8.67 12.38 -13.99
C SER A 20 -7.21 12.47 -14.48
N THR A 21 -6.28 12.98 -13.68
CA THR A 21 -4.95 13.40 -14.12
C THR A 21 -3.80 12.62 -13.46
N ALA A 22 -4.01 11.93 -12.33
CA ALA A 22 -2.98 11.10 -11.71
C ALA A 22 -3.12 9.63 -12.11
N ALA A 23 -2.04 9.02 -12.59
CA ALA A 23 -1.99 7.60 -12.88
C ALA A 23 -1.62 6.81 -11.62
N ILE A 24 -2.22 5.63 -11.43
CA ILE A 24 -1.89 4.74 -10.31
C ILE A 24 -1.10 3.56 -10.86
N GLY A 25 0.06 3.30 -10.26
CA GLY A 25 0.93 2.18 -10.58
C GLY A 25 1.08 1.23 -9.40
N VAL A 26 1.27 -0.06 -9.69
CA VAL A 26 1.58 -1.10 -8.72
C VAL A 26 2.84 -1.81 -9.16
N TYR A 27 3.85 -1.83 -8.28
CA TYR A 27 5.11 -2.54 -8.51
C TYR A 27 5.14 -3.80 -7.68
N PHE A 28 5.49 -4.91 -8.32
CA PHE A 28 5.72 -6.19 -7.68
C PHE A 28 7.22 -6.45 -7.66
N ALA A 29 7.78 -6.58 -6.48
CA ALA A 29 9.21 -6.78 -6.28
C ALA A 29 9.47 -8.01 -5.41
N SER A 30 10.66 -8.56 -5.58
CA SER A 30 11.17 -9.69 -4.81
C SER A 30 12.39 -9.24 -4.01
N LEU A 31 12.44 -9.60 -2.73
CA LEU A 31 13.59 -9.33 -1.86
C LEU A 31 13.97 -10.55 -1.02
N PRO A 32 15.26 -10.74 -0.70
CA PRO A 32 15.68 -11.81 0.21
C PRO A 32 15.04 -11.64 1.60
N GLY A 33 14.60 -12.75 2.20
CA GLY A 33 13.85 -12.76 3.47
C GLY A 33 14.53 -12.00 4.61
N GLN A 34 15.86 -12.03 4.67
CA GLN A 34 16.67 -11.35 5.69
C GLN A 34 16.55 -9.81 5.67
N TYR A 35 16.02 -9.23 4.59
CA TYR A 35 15.87 -7.78 4.44
C TYR A 35 14.41 -7.31 4.50
N VAL A 36 13.46 -8.21 4.76
CA VAL A 36 12.02 -7.89 4.78
C VAL A 36 11.69 -6.83 5.82
N GLU A 37 12.16 -7.00 7.05
CA GLU A 37 11.86 -6.07 8.14
C GLU A 37 12.48 -4.69 7.90
N GLU A 38 13.74 -4.64 7.47
CA GLU A 38 14.44 -3.40 7.12
C GLU A 38 13.75 -2.66 5.97
N THR A 39 13.39 -3.40 4.91
CA THR A 39 12.81 -2.81 3.69
C THR A 39 11.37 -2.36 3.90
N SER A 40 10.62 -2.99 4.81
CA SER A 40 9.20 -2.65 5.07
C SER A 40 8.99 -1.18 5.49
N ARG A 41 10.01 -0.54 6.06
CA ARG A 41 9.93 0.84 6.57
C ARG A 41 10.26 1.91 5.54
N VAL A 42 10.95 1.55 4.48
CA VAL A 42 11.50 2.50 3.49
C VAL A 42 10.45 3.08 2.52
N PRO A 43 9.41 2.33 2.08
CA PRO A 43 8.34 2.86 1.23
C PRO A 43 7.68 4.13 1.80
N ALA A 44 7.65 4.30 3.12
CA ALA A 44 7.08 5.48 3.78
C ALA A 44 7.84 6.81 3.52
N GLY A 45 9.08 6.74 3.02
CA GLY A 45 9.92 7.92 2.75
C GLY A 45 9.84 8.48 1.33
N VAL A 46 9.10 7.84 0.42
CA VAL A 46 8.99 8.23 -1.00
C VAL A 46 7.63 8.87 -1.23
N ARG A 47 7.59 10.12 -1.72
CA ARG A 47 6.36 10.93 -1.80
C ARG A 47 5.29 10.30 -2.70
N GLU A 48 5.73 9.64 -3.76
CA GLU A 48 4.87 8.97 -4.75
C GLU A 48 4.28 7.67 -4.19
N VAL A 49 4.92 7.06 -3.19
CA VAL A 49 4.46 5.82 -2.57
C VAL A 49 3.33 6.11 -1.60
N ARG A 50 2.22 5.39 -1.77
CA ARG A 50 1.02 5.52 -0.93
C ARG A 50 0.82 4.34 -0.01
N SER A 51 1.26 3.16 -0.43
CA SER A 51 1.19 1.94 0.35
C SER A 51 2.34 1.01 -0.06
N GLY A 52 2.85 0.28 0.92
CA GLY A 52 3.80 -0.80 0.72
C GLY A 52 3.40 -1.97 1.61
N ALA A 53 3.33 -3.17 1.04
CA ALA A 53 2.94 -4.36 1.76
C ALA A 53 3.89 -5.51 1.46
N ILE A 54 4.18 -6.30 2.49
CA ILE A 54 4.85 -7.59 2.35
C ILE A 54 3.79 -8.66 2.16
N THR A 55 3.97 -9.49 1.15
CA THR A 55 3.03 -10.55 0.77
C THR A 55 3.69 -11.92 0.90
N ALA A 56 2.86 -12.95 1.08
CA ALA A 56 3.31 -14.32 0.97
C ALA A 56 3.38 -14.69 -0.52
N GLY A 57 4.59 -14.95 -1.04
CA GLY A 57 4.79 -15.34 -2.43
C GLY A 57 6.19 -14.98 -2.96
N PRO A 58 6.48 -15.31 -4.22
CA PRO A 58 7.77 -14.96 -4.83
C PRO A 58 7.95 -13.44 -4.97
N HIS A 59 6.86 -12.72 -5.24
CA HIS A 59 6.82 -11.25 -5.30
C HIS A 59 6.40 -10.71 -3.93
N ASN A 60 7.31 -10.80 -2.96
CA ASN A 60 7.04 -10.55 -1.55
C ASN A 60 7.02 -9.06 -1.14
N LEU A 61 7.13 -8.13 -2.08
CA LEU A 61 6.93 -6.70 -1.87
C LEU A 61 6.00 -6.13 -2.94
N VAL A 62 4.91 -5.51 -2.50
CA VAL A 62 3.98 -4.78 -3.37
C VAL A 62 4.00 -3.31 -2.97
N VAL A 63 4.16 -2.41 -3.95
CA VAL A 63 4.21 -0.96 -3.73
C VAL A 63 3.19 -0.28 -4.63
N ASP A 64 2.21 0.39 -4.00
CA ASP A 64 1.22 1.21 -4.68
C ASP A 64 1.70 2.66 -4.74
N VAL A 65 1.71 3.25 -5.94
CA VAL A 65 2.19 4.61 -6.18
C VAL A 65 1.23 5.46 -6.97
N TRP A 66 1.33 6.77 -6.77
CA TRP A 66 0.68 7.78 -7.59
C TRP A 66 1.71 8.49 -8.44
N LEU A 67 1.53 8.37 -9.76
CA LEU A 67 2.35 8.99 -10.78
C LEU A 67 1.60 10.19 -11.37
N ARG A 68 2.36 11.18 -11.85
CA ARG A 68 1.77 12.32 -12.56
C ARG A 68 1.36 11.94 -13.97
N ASP A 69 2.09 11.02 -14.60
CA ASP A 69 1.83 10.52 -15.94
C ASP A 69 2.24 9.04 -16.05
N LEU A 70 1.63 8.30 -16.98
CA LEU A 70 1.99 6.90 -17.25
C LEU A 70 3.42 6.75 -17.77
N ARG A 71 3.94 7.77 -18.45
CA ARG A 71 5.33 7.80 -18.94
C ARG A 71 6.35 7.79 -17.81
N ASP A 72 5.94 8.20 -16.61
CA ASP A 72 6.82 8.25 -15.43
C ASP A 72 7.08 6.87 -14.80
N VAL A 73 6.39 5.81 -15.24
CA VAL A 73 6.52 4.45 -14.67
C VAL A 73 7.99 3.97 -14.64
N HIS A 74 8.72 4.14 -15.73
CA HIS A 74 10.12 3.70 -15.78
C HIS A 74 11.07 4.63 -15.01
N ALA A 75 10.81 5.94 -15.04
CA ALA A 75 11.60 6.89 -14.27
C ALA A 75 11.44 6.67 -12.76
N PHE A 76 10.21 6.37 -12.33
CA PHE A 76 9.89 6.05 -10.95
C PHE A 76 10.50 4.70 -10.53
N GLU A 77 10.44 3.67 -11.37
CA GLU A 77 11.11 2.39 -11.11
C GLU A 77 12.61 2.59 -10.84
N ALA A 78 13.30 3.35 -11.69
CA ALA A 78 14.71 3.64 -11.50
C ALA A 78 14.96 4.44 -10.20
N HIS A 79 14.06 5.35 -9.83
CA HIS A 79 14.13 6.05 -8.55
C HIS A 79 13.93 5.10 -7.36
N LEU A 80 12.95 4.21 -7.48
CA LEU A 80 12.61 3.21 -6.48
C LEU A 80 13.79 2.26 -6.26
N SER A 81 14.42 1.74 -7.32
CA SER A 81 15.60 0.87 -7.22
C SER A 81 16.82 1.57 -6.61
N ARG A 82 16.96 2.89 -6.79
CA ARG A 82 18.03 3.65 -6.11
C ARG A 82 17.77 3.80 -4.62
N LYS A 83 16.51 3.94 -4.21
CA LYS A 83 16.10 4.06 -2.80
C LYS A 83 16.01 2.71 -2.09
N LEU A 84 15.67 1.67 -2.84
CA LEU A 84 15.51 0.29 -2.42
C LEU A 84 16.48 -0.57 -3.24
N PRO A 85 17.78 -0.61 -2.89
CA PRO A 85 18.78 -1.31 -3.70
C PRO A 85 18.67 -2.85 -3.62
N ARG A 86 17.91 -3.38 -2.66
CA ARG A 86 17.82 -4.83 -2.41
C ARG A 86 16.68 -5.52 -3.16
N PRO A 87 15.45 -4.94 -3.20
CA PRO A 87 14.37 -5.53 -3.98
C PRO A 87 14.63 -5.43 -5.49
N THR A 88 14.35 -6.51 -6.21
CA THR A 88 14.30 -6.51 -7.67
C THR A 88 12.85 -6.38 -8.10
N VAL A 89 12.55 -5.34 -8.90
CA VAL A 89 11.22 -5.17 -9.51
C VAL A 89 11.05 -6.25 -10.57
N ALA A 90 10.02 -7.08 -10.41
CA ALA A 90 9.73 -8.19 -11.30
C ALA A 90 8.52 -7.93 -12.19
N ASP A 91 7.59 -7.07 -11.76
CA ASP A 91 6.46 -6.66 -12.60
C ASP A 91 5.94 -5.25 -12.27
N ARG A 92 5.23 -4.65 -13.23
CA ARG A 92 4.61 -3.32 -13.17
C ARG A 92 3.20 -3.39 -13.73
N SER A 93 2.23 -2.97 -12.95
CA SER A 93 0.83 -2.86 -13.37
C SER A 93 0.35 -1.43 -13.27
N VAL A 94 -0.52 -1.03 -14.19
CA VAL A 94 -1.20 0.27 -14.17
C VAL A 94 -2.66 0.04 -13.86
N VAL A 95 -3.19 0.81 -12.92
CA VAL A 95 -4.62 0.76 -12.59
C VAL A 95 -5.37 1.67 -13.56
N LEU A 96 -6.15 1.05 -14.46
CA LEU A 96 -6.96 1.77 -15.45
C LEU A 96 -8.20 2.42 -14.83
N ARG A 97 -8.77 1.78 -13.81
CA ARG A 97 -9.95 2.28 -13.10
C ARG A 97 -9.94 1.83 -11.66
N THR A 98 -10.08 2.78 -10.75
CA THR A 98 -10.32 2.50 -9.33
C THR A 98 -11.81 2.49 -9.07
N VAL A 99 -12.37 1.30 -8.79
CA VAL A 99 -13.80 1.16 -8.45
C VAL A 99 -14.07 1.47 -6.98
N LYS A 100 -13.07 1.21 -6.12
CA LYS A 100 -13.13 1.43 -4.68
C LYS A 100 -11.78 1.90 -4.16
N HIS A 101 -11.77 2.91 -3.29
CA HIS A 101 -10.58 3.35 -2.58
C HIS A 101 -10.89 3.55 -1.09
N MET A 102 -10.14 2.88 -0.21
CA MET A 102 -10.25 3.01 1.26
C MET A 102 -11.69 2.97 1.80
N GLY A 103 -12.48 1.98 1.35
CA GLY A 103 -13.87 1.85 1.77
C GLY A 103 -14.85 2.73 1.00
N ARG A 104 -14.43 3.62 0.10
CA ARG A 104 -15.34 4.44 -0.71
C ARG A 104 -15.51 3.87 -2.11
N LEU A 105 -16.74 3.69 -2.58
CA LEU A 105 -17.05 3.36 -3.98
C LEU A 105 -16.95 4.62 -4.84
N LEU A 106 -16.39 4.46 -6.03
CA LEU A 106 -16.14 5.52 -6.98
C LEU A 106 -16.95 5.29 -8.26
N ASP A 107 -17.49 6.37 -8.82
CA ASP A 107 -18.13 6.35 -10.14
C ASP A 107 -17.07 6.26 -11.27
N HIS A 108 -17.49 6.51 -12.51
CA HIS A 108 -16.60 6.51 -13.67
C HIS A 108 -15.63 7.70 -13.71
N ASP A 109 -16.01 8.82 -13.07
CA ASP A 109 -15.21 10.05 -12.97
C ASP A 109 -14.30 10.06 -11.72
N GLY A 110 -14.27 8.95 -10.96
CA GLY A 110 -13.51 8.85 -9.73
C GLY A 110 -14.13 9.61 -8.54
N ARG A 111 -15.38 10.08 -8.65
CA ARG A 111 -16.09 10.73 -7.56
C ARG A 111 -16.69 9.68 -6.62
N GLY A 112 -16.58 9.93 -5.33
CA GLY A 112 -17.05 8.98 -4.32
C GLY A 112 -18.57 9.00 -4.16
N ILE A 113 -19.22 7.90 -4.54
CA ILE A 113 -20.69 7.76 -4.56
C ILE A 113 -21.28 7.02 -3.37
N ALA A 114 -20.50 6.17 -2.70
CA ALA A 114 -20.97 5.42 -1.53
C ALA A 114 -19.81 4.97 -0.63
N VAL A 115 -20.13 4.50 0.57
CA VAL A 115 -19.16 3.92 1.51
C VAL A 115 -19.51 2.45 1.74
N VAL A 116 -18.52 1.57 1.57
CA VAL A 116 -18.51 0.16 1.94
C VAL A 116 -17.64 0.03 3.20
N PRO A 117 -18.25 -0.20 4.38
CA PRO A 117 -17.54 -0.30 5.64
C PRO A 117 -16.38 -1.29 5.58
N LEU A 118 -15.19 -0.85 6.02
CA LEU A 118 -14.08 -1.74 6.29
C LEU A 118 -14.39 -2.48 7.60
N ARG A 119 -14.80 -3.75 7.50
CA ARG A 119 -14.94 -4.58 8.68
C ARG A 119 -13.54 -4.78 9.26
N HIS A 120 -13.31 -4.30 10.48
CA HIS A 120 -12.07 -4.61 11.20
C HIS A 120 -11.99 -6.13 11.36
N PRO A 121 -10.88 -6.80 10.97
CA PRO A 121 -10.71 -8.22 11.22
C PRO A 121 -10.82 -8.45 12.73
N GLN A 122 -11.84 -9.19 13.17
CA GLN A 122 -11.89 -9.66 14.55
C GLN A 122 -10.88 -10.80 14.64
N PHE A 123 -9.65 -10.49 15.02
CA PHE A 123 -8.71 -11.53 15.41
C PHE A 123 -9.25 -12.17 16.69
N HIS A 124 -9.91 -13.32 16.54
CA HIS A 124 -10.22 -14.16 17.70
C HIS A 124 -8.89 -14.62 18.28
N ARG A 125 -8.48 -14.00 19.40
CA ARG A 125 -7.41 -14.52 20.22
C ARG A 125 -7.88 -15.87 20.73
N ALA A 126 -7.41 -16.96 20.12
CA ALA A 126 -7.56 -18.28 20.70
C ALA A 126 -6.98 -18.19 22.12
N ALA A 127 -7.82 -18.44 23.13
CA ALA A 127 -7.34 -18.60 24.49
C ALA A 127 -6.31 -19.72 24.46
N ALA A 128 -5.10 -19.45 24.95
CA ALA A 128 -4.09 -20.49 25.10
C ALA A 128 -4.71 -21.62 25.93
N PRO A 129 -4.54 -22.90 25.54
CA PRO A 129 -4.99 -24.00 26.38
C PRO A 129 -4.32 -23.83 27.75
N ALA A 130 -5.13 -23.85 28.80
CA ALA A 130 -4.62 -23.81 30.17
C ALA A 130 -3.64 -24.98 30.32
N VAL A 131 -2.35 -24.67 30.46
CA VAL A 131 -1.36 -25.63 30.94
C VAL A 131 -1.66 -25.80 32.42
N THR A 132 -2.39 -26.87 32.74
CA THR A 132 -2.57 -27.32 34.12
C THR A 132 -1.29 -28.08 34.53
N PRO A 133 -0.71 -27.81 35.72
CA PRO A 133 0.47 -28.51 36.22
C PRO A 133 0.20 -29.99 36.52
#